data_AF-A0A2E6P6F8-F1
#
_entry.id   AF-A0A2E6P6F8-F1
#
_cell.length_a   1.000
_cell.length_b   1.000
_cell.length_c   1.000
_cell.angle_alpha   90.00
_cell.angle_beta   90.00
_cell.angle_gamma   90.00
#
_symmetry.space_group_name_H-M   'P 1'
#
loop_
_entity.id
_entity.type
_entity.pdbx_description
1 polymer ?
#
loop_
_entity_poly.entity_id
_entity_poly.type
_entity_poly.pdbx_seq_one_letter_code
_entity_poly.pdbx_strand_id
1 'polypeptide(L)' 'MNSKQFSLEIETYKKEHKGISYMDAIVGYCEERQIDTATVGPLCNKALKEKVALECQKLNLLPKTSGVLPI' A
#
# COMPACT_ATOMS: atom_id res chain seq x y z
N MET A 1 -9.01 -10.62 -12.10
CA MET A 1 -7.63 -10.77 -11.61
C MET A 1 -7.63 -11.60 -10.34
N ASN A 2 -6.57 -12.37 -10.08
CA ASN A 2 -6.45 -13.18 -8.85
C ASN A 2 -5.60 -12.43 -7.82
N SER A 3 -5.94 -12.51 -6.53
CA SER A 3 -5.26 -11.77 -5.45
C SER A 3 -3.75 -12.04 -5.33
N LYS A 4 -3.29 -13.22 -5.78
CA LYS A 4 -1.87 -13.58 -5.81
C LYS A 4 -1.09 -12.84 -6.89
N GLN A 5 -1.69 -12.70 -8.08
CA GLN A 5 -1.07 -11.97 -9.19
C GLN A 5 -0.95 -10.49 -8.85
N PHE A 6 -2.02 -9.91 -8.30
CA PHE A 6 -2.01 -8.52 -7.85
C PHE A 6 -0.89 -8.24 -6.82
N SER A 7 -0.73 -9.13 -5.83
CA SER A 7 0.33 -8.98 -4.82
C SER A 7 1.73 -8.99 -5.44
N LEU A 8 1.97 -9.87 -6.42
CA LEU A 8 3.26 -9.98 -7.09
C LEU A 8 3.57 -8.74 -7.94
N GLU A 9 2.56 -8.22 -8.65
CA GLU A 9 2.73 -7.05 -9.51
C GLU A 9 3.01 -5.78 -8.71
N ILE A 10 2.36 -5.59 -7.57
CA ILE A 10 2.67 -4.48 -6.65
C ILE A 10 4.09 -4.57 -6.11
N GLU A 11 4.59 -5.77 -5.78
CA GLU A 11 5.98 -5.95 -5.34
C GLU A 11 6.98 -5.66 -6.46
N THR A 12 6.66 -6.00 -7.70
CA THR A 12 7.46 -5.65 -8.87
C THR A 12 7.45 -4.14 -9.11
N TYR A 13 6.27 -3.50 -9.09
CA TYR A 13 6.13 -2.06 -9.29
C TYR A 13 6.89 -1.27 -8.21
N LYS A 14 6.82 -1.69 -6.94
CA LYS A 14 7.61 -1.08 -5.85
C LYS A 14 9.11 -1.29 -6.02
N LYS A 15 9.55 -2.44 -6.56
CA LYS A 15 10.98 -2.69 -6.85
C LYS A 15 11.49 -1.80 -7.98
N GLU A 16 10.68 -1.59 -9.00
CA GLU A 16 10.97 -0.71 -10.13
C GLU A 16 11.02 0.76 -9.65
N HIS A 17 10.02 1.19 -8.89
CA HIS A 17 9.91 2.53 -8.33
C HIS A 17 10.47 2.58 -6.90
N LYS A 18 11.80 2.61 -6.80
CA LYS A 18 12.50 2.62 -5.52
C LYS A 18 12.23 3.95 -4.77
N GLY A 19 11.40 3.90 -3.72
CA GLY A 19 11.09 5.05 -2.87
C GLY A 19 9.60 5.36 -2.73
N ILE A 20 8.74 4.67 -3.46
CA ILE A 20 7.29 4.84 -3.32
C ILE A 20 6.71 3.90 -2.25
N SER A 21 5.68 4.37 -1.56
CA SER A 21 4.96 3.59 -0.56
C SER A 21 4.11 2.50 -1.24
N TYR A 22 3.75 1.44 -0.52
CA TYR A 22 2.83 0.45 -1.07
C TYR A 22 1.48 1.06 -1.49
N MET A 23 1.00 2.11 -0.82
CA MET A 23 -0.21 2.83 -1.24
C MET A 23 -0.03 3.46 -2.62
N ASP A 24 1.09 4.14 -2.83
CA ASP A 24 1.44 4.82 -4.07
C ASP A 24 1.65 3.81 -5.21
N ALA A 25 2.32 2.69 -4.91
CA ALA A 25 2.48 1.58 -5.83
C ALA A 25 1.13 0.96 -6.24
N ILE A 26 0.19 0.83 -5.31
CA ILE A 26 -1.16 0.32 -5.59
C ILE A 26 -1.94 1.29 -6.46
N VAL A 27 -1.88 2.59 -6.17
CA VAL A 27 -2.60 3.63 -6.93
C VAL A 27 -2.04 3.73 -8.34
N GLY A 28 -0.71 3.87 -8.50
CA GLY A 28 -0.08 3.95 -9.82
C GLY A 28 -0.35 2.70 -10.67
N TYR A 29 -0.24 1.52 -10.08
CA TYR A 29 -0.58 0.27 -10.76
C TYR A 29 -2.08 0.19 -11.14
N CYS A 30 -2.97 0.74 -10.31
CA CYS A 30 -4.39 0.88 -10.62
C CYS A 30 -4.61 1.80 -11.83
N GLU A 31 -3.99 2.97 -11.83
CA GLU A 31 -4.12 3.97 -12.89
C GLU A 31 -3.59 3.45 -14.23
N GLU A 32 -2.41 2.83 -14.23
CA GLU A 32 -1.75 2.34 -15.44
C GLU A 32 -2.53 1.20 -16.11
N ARG A 33 -3.25 0.40 -15.32
CA ARG A 33 -4.09 -0.70 -15.81
C ARG A 33 -5.58 -0.39 -15.86
N GLN A 34 -5.97 0.84 -15.55
CA GLN A 34 -7.38 1.25 -15.40
C GLN A 34 -8.18 0.29 -14.50
N ILE A 35 -7.55 -0.19 -13.42
CA ILE A 35 -8.22 -0.98 -12.39
C ILE A 35 -8.89 0.01 -11.44
N ASP A 36 -10.12 -0.28 -11.06
CA ASP A 36 -10.84 0.56 -10.11
C ASP A 36 -10.37 0.26 -8.68
N THR A 37 -10.01 1.30 -7.92
CA THR A 37 -9.48 1.13 -6.56
C THR A 37 -10.51 0.55 -5.58
N ALA A 38 -11.82 0.66 -5.86
CA ALA A 38 -12.84 -0.03 -5.07
C ALA A 38 -12.80 -1.54 -5.34
N THR A 39 -12.40 -1.96 -6.55
CA THR A 39 -12.20 -3.38 -6.88
C THR A 39 -10.89 -3.95 -6.34
N VAL A 40 -9.89 -3.11 -6.04
CA VAL A 40 -8.67 -3.59 -5.36
C VAL A 40 -8.91 -3.98 -3.90
N GLY A 41 -9.93 -3.43 -3.24
CA GLY A 41 -10.29 -3.76 -1.85
C GLY A 41 -10.48 -5.26 -1.58
N PRO A 42 -11.25 -6.00 -2.40
CA PRO A 42 -11.36 -7.46 -2.33
C PRO A 42 -10.22 -8.23 -3.03
N LEU A 43 -9.52 -7.64 -4.01
CA LEU A 43 -8.34 -8.26 -4.64
C LEU A 43 -7.11 -8.25 -3.72
N CYS A 44 -7.02 -7.24 -2.85
CA CYS A 44 -5.98 -7.06 -1.85
C CYS A 44 -6.24 -8.04 -0.70
N ASN A 45 -5.56 -9.20 -0.77
CA ASN A 45 -5.60 -10.21 0.28
C ASN A 45 -5.10 -9.61 1.61
N LYS A 46 -5.45 -10.23 2.74
CA LYS A 46 -5.08 -9.79 4.10
C LYS A 46 -3.58 -9.46 4.22
N ALA A 47 -2.73 -10.26 3.58
CA ALA A 47 -1.28 -10.05 3.53
C ALA A 47 -0.86 -8.72 2.89
N LEU A 48 -1.52 -8.26 1.82
CA LEU A 48 -1.14 -7.02 1.14
C LEU A 48 -1.62 -5.79 1.94
N LYS A 49 -2.80 -5.87 2.58
CA LYS A 49 -3.27 -4.85 3.53
C LYS A 49 -2.34 -4.72 4.73
N GLU A 50 -1.88 -5.83 5.31
CA GLU A 50 -0.90 -5.82 6.40
C GLU A 50 0.44 -5.22 5.96
N LYS A 51 0.95 -5.58 4.76
CA LYS A 51 2.18 -4.97 4.21
C LYS A 51 2.04 -3.45 4.06
N VAL A 52 0.92 -2.96 3.52
CA VAL A 52 0.64 -1.52 3.38
C VAL A 52 0.59 -0.85 4.76
N ALA A 53 -0.19 -1.39 5.69
CA ALA A 53 -0.36 -0.83 7.03
C ALA A 53 0.97 -0.78 7.80
N LEU A 54 1.77 -1.85 7.72
CA LEU A 54 3.07 -1.95 8.38
C LEU A 54 4.08 -0.96 7.78
N GLU A 55 4.01 -0.71 6.47
CA GLU A 55 4.87 0.28 5.81
C GLU A 55 4.43 1.71 6.11
N CYS A 56 3.13 2.01 6.13
CA CYS A 56 2.62 3.30 6.60
C CYS A 56 3.01 3.57 8.07
N GLN A 57 3.00 2.53 8.91
CA GLN A 57 3.45 2.60 10.29
C GLN A 57 4.98 2.83 10.39
N LYS A 58 5.78 2.13 9.56
CA LYS A 58 7.24 2.31 9.49
C LYS A 58 7.67 3.66 8.94
N LEU A 59 6.95 4.18 7.94
CA LEU A 59 7.20 5.46 7.32
C LEU A 59 6.80 6.65 8.21
N ASN A 60 6.32 6.39 9.43
CA ASN A 60 5.97 7.41 10.42
C ASN A 60 4.94 8.43 9.89
N LEU A 61 4.15 8.02 8.88
CA LEU A 61 3.07 8.78 8.24
C LEU A 61 1.77 8.72 9.06
N LEU A 62 1.64 7.72 9.92
CA LEU A 62 0.68 7.78 11.02
C LEU A 62 1.29 8.70 12.08
N PRO A 63 0.61 9.79 12.47
CA PRO A 63 1.06 10.52 13.63
C PRO A 63 1.10 9.51 14.77
N LYS A 64 2.29 9.26 15.32
CA LYS A 64 2.33 8.90 16.72
C LYS A 64 1.53 10.02 17.36
N THR A 65 0.43 9.72 18.03
CA THR A 65 -0.11 10.57 19.08
C THR A 65 0.95 10.64 20.19
N SER A 66 2.11 11.21 19.86
CA SER A 66 3.16 11.64 20.76
C SER A 66 2.83 13.08 21.08
N GLY A 67 1.68 13.23 21.73
CA GLY A 67 1.08 14.50 22.07
C GLY A 67 0.28 14.39 23.36
N VAL A 68 0.79 13.63 24.35
CA VAL A 68 0.61 14.12 25.72
C VAL A 68 1.58 15.29 25.84
N LEU A 69 1.06 16.49 25.63
CA LEU A 69 1.73 17.71 26.04
C LEU A 69 1.92 17.60 27.56
N PRO A 70 3.16 17.61 28.09
CA PRO A 70 3.34 17.73 29.52
C PRO A 70 2.99 19.16 29.91
N ILE A 71 1.88 19.34 30.63
CA ILE A 71 1.70 20.42 31.61
C ILE A 71 1.04 19.84 32.87
#